data_AF-A0A2E2NAH4-F1
#
_entry.id   AF-A0A2E2NAH4-F1
#
_cell.length_a   1.000
_cell.length_b   1.000
_cell.length_c   1.000
_cell.angle_alpha   90.00
_cell.angle_beta   90.00
_cell.angle_gamma   90.00
#
_symmetry.space_group_name_H-M   'P 1'
#
loop_
_entity.id
_entity.type
_entity.pdbx_description
1 polymer ?
#
loop_
_entity_poly.entity_id
_entity_poly.type
_entity_poly.pdbx_seq_one_letter_code
_entity_poly.pdbx_strand_id
1 'polypeptide(L)'
;MAGSRSKKSTATPRHFDEVASNAVSFLGRSVEELLEGRLKYSAVFFYQAVELFIKARLLHEHWSLVVSDPARANIDAFEKGDFRSVSLDQAAERLKSVAKDDISTARKAFEPVRRRRNRVIHFHAAEMPGEGTGHPSRAGAQKLDQTSDEVVEIVMEQCVAWFELHMLLTRRWKGMFRDYQGKIEWLDSRMRDVRPYLQARFDRLGSELQSLVAKGVHISECSACGFAANQDSDVFPGMARSRCLVCKRDDRSYQFPCP
;
A
#
# COMPACT_ATOMS: atom_id res chain seq x y z
N MET A 1 -14.47 29.27 43.33
CA MET A 1 -14.66 28.97 41.89
C MET A 1 -13.53 28.06 41.45
N ALA A 2 -13.78 26.75 41.35
CA ALA A 2 -12.78 25.77 40.99
C ALA A 2 -12.63 25.74 39.46
N GLY A 3 -11.42 26.05 38.98
CA GLY A 3 -11.06 25.98 37.57
C GLY A 3 -11.11 24.53 37.07
N SER A 4 -12.01 24.28 36.12
CA SER A 4 -12.05 23.08 35.31
C SER A 4 -10.74 22.94 34.52
N ARG A 5 -9.85 22.07 35.00
CA ARG A 5 -8.72 21.58 34.20
C ARG A 5 -9.27 20.64 33.15
N SER A 6 -9.34 21.11 31.91
CA SER A 6 -9.56 20.28 30.72
C SER A 6 -8.57 19.11 30.74
N LYS A 7 -9.07 17.90 30.99
CA LYS A 7 -8.30 16.66 30.84
C LYS A 7 -7.91 16.56 29.36
N LYS A 8 -6.62 16.73 29.04
CA LYS A 8 -6.10 16.39 27.72
C LYS A 8 -6.48 14.93 27.42
N SER A 9 -7.22 14.72 26.33
CA SER A 9 -7.68 13.40 25.90
C SER A 9 -6.49 12.46 25.75
N THR A 10 -6.42 11.42 26.60
CA THR A 10 -5.43 10.34 26.56
C THR A 10 -5.81 9.24 25.55
N ALA A 11 -6.93 9.39 24.83
CA ALA A 11 -7.48 8.37 23.95
C ALA A 11 -6.66 8.20 22.66
N THR A 12 -6.15 9.30 22.10
CA THR A 12 -5.48 9.31 20.80
C THR A 12 -4.26 8.36 20.71
N PRO A 13 -3.30 8.37 21.65
CA PRO A 13 -2.13 7.48 21.57
C PRO A 13 -2.50 5.99 21.65
N ARG A 14 -3.43 5.63 22.55
CA ARG A 14 -3.87 4.23 22.72
C ARG A 14 -4.55 3.70 21.45
N HIS A 15 -5.50 4.45 20.89
CA HIS A 15 -6.22 3.99 19.71
C HIS A 15 -5.35 3.99 18.46
N PHE A 16 -4.36 4.89 18.38
CA PHE A 16 -3.31 4.81 17.36
C PHE A 16 -2.63 3.45 17.39
N ASP A 17 -2.12 3.01 18.55
CA ASP A 17 -1.39 1.74 18.68
C ASP A 17 -2.28 0.52 18.38
N GLU A 18 -3.52 0.51 18.87
CA GLU A 18 -4.48 -0.56 18.58
C GLU A 18 -4.73 -0.71 17.07
N VAL A 19 -4.95 0.40 16.36
CA VAL A 19 -5.20 0.39 14.91
C VAL A 19 -3.93 0.11 14.12
N ALA A 20 -2.78 0.67 14.51
CA ALA A 20 -1.50 0.43 13.86
C ALA A 20 -1.06 -1.04 14.01
N SER A 21 -1.25 -1.63 15.19
CA SER A 21 -0.98 -3.05 15.42
C SER A 21 -1.86 -3.93 14.54
N ASN A 22 -3.16 -3.63 14.43
CA ASN A 22 -4.06 -4.34 13.53
C ASN A 22 -3.64 -4.19 12.07
N ALA A 23 -3.26 -2.98 11.64
CA ALA A 23 -2.77 -2.74 10.28
C ALA A 23 -1.57 -3.62 9.94
N VAL A 24 -0.60 -3.73 10.85
CA VAL A 24 0.58 -4.60 10.70
C VAL A 24 0.18 -6.07 10.64
N SER A 25 -0.75 -6.52 11.47
CA SER A 25 -1.25 -7.92 11.44
C SER A 25 -1.96 -8.24 10.12
N PHE A 26 -2.81 -7.35 9.62
CA PHE A 26 -3.46 -7.51 8.33
C PHE A 26 -2.45 -7.55 7.18
N LEU A 27 -1.42 -6.70 7.23
CA LEU A 27 -0.36 -6.70 6.23
C LEU A 27 0.44 -8.00 6.29
N GLY A 28 0.80 -8.48 7.48
CA GLY A 28 1.46 -9.78 7.65
C GLY A 28 0.64 -10.92 7.07
N ARG A 29 -0.67 -10.95 7.36
CA ARG A 29 -1.55 -11.94 6.79
C ARG A 29 -1.61 -11.84 5.26
N SER A 30 -1.69 -10.63 4.71
CA SER A 30 -1.65 -10.43 3.27
C SER A 30 -0.41 -11.04 2.64
N VAL A 31 0.77 -10.84 3.24
CA VAL A 31 2.03 -11.35 2.69
C VAL A 31 2.08 -12.88 2.74
N GLU A 32 1.61 -13.50 3.84
CA GLU A 32 1.47 -14.96 3.93
C GLU A 32 0.58 -15.51 2.80
N GLU A 33 -0.60 -14.91 2.63
CA GLU A 33 -1.56 -15.30 1.60
C GLU A 33 -0.97 -15.11 0.19
N LEU A 34 -0.20 -14.04 -0.03
CA LEU A 34 0.48 -13.80 -1.31
C LEU A 34 1.50 -14.89 -1.63
N LEU A 35 2.33 -15.27 -0.66
CA LEU A 35 3.39 -16.27 -0.81
C LEU A 35 2.86 -17.70 -0.93
N GLU A 36 1.73 -17.98 -0.27
CA GLU A 36 0.99 -19.23 -0.45
C GLU A 36 0.12 -19.24 -1.71
N GLY A 37 0.05 -18.10 -2.40
CA GLY A 37 -0.66 -17.98 -3.65
C GLY A 37 -2.15 -17.72 -3.56
N ARG A 38 -2.67 -17.50 -2.35
CA ARG A 38 -4.07 -17.20 -2.06
C ARG A 38 -4.37 -15.72 -2.37
N LEU A 39 -4.23 -15.34 -3.65
CA LEU A 39 -4.23 -13.95 -4.14
C LEU A 39 -5.48 -13.15 -3.78
N LYS A 40 -6.65 -13.80 -3.79
CA LYS A 40 -7.92 -13.21 -3.38
C LYS A 40 -7.87 -12.68 -1.95
N TYR A 41 -7.40 -13.51 -1.02
CA TYR A 41 -7.30 -13.14 0.38
C TYR A 41 -6.17 -12.14 0.61
N SER A 42 -5.04 -12.29 -0.09
CA SER A 42 -3.97 -11.31 -0.11
C SER A 42 -4.48 -9.91 -0.44
N ALA A 43 -5.17 -9.73 -1.57
CA ALA A 43 -5.67 -8.41 -1.98
C ALA A 43 -6.66 -7.81 -0.97
N VAL A 44 -7.49 -8.64 -0.33
CA VAL A 44 -8.44 -8.20 0.71
C VAL A 44 -7.70 -7.71 1.95
N PHE A 45 -6.80 -8.52 2.51
CA PHE A 45 -6.06 -8.16 3.71
C PHE A 45 -5.09 -6.99 3.46
N PHE A 46 -4.47 -6.93 2.28
CA PHE A 46 -3.59 -5.83 1.90
C PHE A 46 -4.33 -4.49 1.96
N TYR A 47 -5.48 -4.42 1.27
CA TYR A 47 -6.25 -3.19 1.22
C TYR A 47 -6.80 -2.81 2.61
N GLN A 48 -7.19 -3.79 3.42
CA GLN A 48 -7.58 -3.55 4.81
C GLN A 48 -6.44 -2.94 5.64
N ALA A 49 -5.21 -3.43 5.47
CA ALA A 49 -4.03 -2.89 6.12
C ALA A 49 -3.77 -1.43 5.70
N VAL A 50 -3.82 -1.14 4.38
CA VAL A 50 -3.68 0.22 3.86
C VAL A 50 -4.67 1.16 4.53
N GLU A 51 -5.97 0.82 4.56
CA GLU A 51 -6.99 1.66 5.19
C GLU A 51 -6.71 1.91 6.68
N LEU A 52 -6.24 0.89 7.40
CA LEU A 52 -5.92 1.02 8.83
C LEU A 52 -4.68 1.88 9.06
N PHE A 53 -3.64 1.80 8.23
CA PHE A 53 -2.47 2.67 8.35
C PHE A 53 -2.83 4.15 8.12
N ILE A 54 -3.66 4.45 7.11
CA ILE A 54 -4.13 5.82 6.87
C ILE A 54 -4.99 6.32 8.05
N LYS A 55 -5.85 5.46 8.60
CA LYS A 55 -6.67 5.80 9.77
C LYS A 55 -5.82 5.97 11.03
N ALA A 56 -4.80 5.14 11.26
CA ALA A 56 -3.85 5.33 12.34
C ALA A 56 -3.15 6.68 12.21
N ARG A 57 -2.69 7.04 11.01
CA ARG A 57 -2.11 8.37 10.75
C ARG A 57 -3.07 9.51 11.14
N LEU A 58 -4.37 9.38 10.88
CA LEU A 58 -5.38 10.36 11.33
C LEU A 58 -5.60 10.35 12.84
N LEU A 59 -5.60 9.17 13.47
CA LEU A 59 -5.76 9.04 14.92
C LEU A 59 -4.66 9.79 15.66
N HIS A 60 -3.43 9.76 15.14
CA HIS A 60 -2.31 10.52 15.67
C HIS A 60 -2.58 12.03 15.73
N GLU A 61 -3.40 12.57 14.83
CA GLU A 61 -3.85 13.97 14.89
C GLU A 61 -5.00 14.14 15.89
N HIS A 62 -6.11 13.41 15.69
CA HIS A 62 -7.25 13.43 16.59
C HIS A 62 -8.23 12.28 16.28
N TRP A 63 -8.79 11.65 17.32
CA TRP A 63 -9.70 10.50 17.18
C TRP A 63 -10.94 10.80 16.32
N SER A 64 -11.54 11.99 16.44
CA SER A 64 -12.75 12.32 15.69
C SER A 64 -12.54 12.36 14.17
N LEU A 65 -11.29 12.46 13.71
CA LEU A 65 -10.95 12.49 12.29
C LEU A 65 -11.11 11.13 11.61
N VAL A 66 -11.29 10.03 12.34
CA VAL A 66 -11.66 8.75 11.72
C VAL A 66 -13.16 8.49 11.67
N VAL A 67 -13.98 9.32 12.32
CA VAL A 67 -15.45 9.24 12.27
C VAL A 67 -15.96 9.93 11.00
N SER A 68 -16.89 9.32 10.26
CA SER A 68 -17.36 9.84 8.97
C SER A 68 -17.87 11.29 9.06
N ASP A 69 -18.55 11.64 10.14
CA ASP A 69 -19.01 13.00 10.46
C ASP A 69 -18.39 13.46 11.79
N PRO A 70 -17.31 14.27 11.78
CA PRO A 70 -16.65 14.73 12.99
C PRO A 70 -17.53 15.60 13.88
N ALA A 71 -18.54 16.29 13.33
CA ALA A 71 -19.43 17.15 14.11
C ALA A 71 -20.41 16.34 14.98
N ARG A 72 -20.67 15.09 14.60
CA ARG A 72 -21.48 14.13 15.36
C ARG A 72 -20.65 13.12 16.12
N ALA A 73 -19.33 13.30 16.17
CA ALA A 73 -18.44 12.36 16.83
C ALA A 73 -18.69 12.32 18.33
N ASN A 74 -18.91 11.12 18.87
CA ASN A 74 -19.12 10.87 20.28
C ASN A 74 -18.01 9.93 20.79
N ILE A 75 -17.33 10.32 21.87
CA ILE A 75 -16.18 9.57 22.39
C ILE A 75 -16.59 8.20 22.96
N ASP A 76 -17.72 8.11 23.65
CA ASP A 76 -18.19 6.85 24.25
C ASP A 76 -18.60 5.82 23.19
N ALA A 77 -19.21 6.28 22.09
CA ALA A 77 -19.54 5.44 20.94
C ALA A 77 -18.28 5.01 20.20
N PHE A 78 -17.32 5.93 20.04
CA PHE A 78 -16.03 5.65 19.42
C PHE A 78 -15.23 4.59 20.18
N GLU A 79 -15.11 4.70 21.51
CA GLU A 79 -14.40 3.73 22.36
C GLU A 79 -15.03 2.32 22.32
N LYS A 80 -16.33 2.23 22.00
CA LYS A 80 -17.04 0.95 21.80
C LYS A 80 -16.95 0.42 20.37
N GLY A 81 -16.34 1.16 19.46
CA GLY A 81 -16.31 0.83 18.03
C GLY A 81 -17.64 1.05 17.31
N ASP A 82 -18.63 1.67 17.95
CA ASP A 82 -19.95 1.95 17.40
C ASP A 82 -19.94 3.29 16.64
N PHE A 83 -19.24 3.32 15.52
CA PHE A 83 -19.19 4.49 14.66
C PHE A 83 -18.99 4.10 13.21
N ARG A 84 -19.50 4.95 12.31
CA ARG A 84 -19.15 4.87 10.90
C ARG A 84 -17.77 5.49 10.70
N SER A 85 -16.82 4.70 10.18
CA SER A 85 -15.49 5.20 9.88
C SER A 85 -15.40 5.89 8.52
N VAL A 86 -14.40 6.75 8.35
CA VAL A 86 -14.10 7.38 7.05
C VAL A 86 -13.67 6.36 5.99
N SER A 87 -13.98 6.66 4.73
CA SER A 87 -13.37 5.98 3.58
C SER A 87 -11.91 6.41 3.39
N LEU A 88 -11.14 5.67 2.59
CA LEU A 88 -9.78 6.05 2.21
C LEU A 88 -9.70 7.45 1.56
N ASP A 89 -10.65 7.80 0.70
CA ASP A 89 -10.69 9.11 0.04
C ASP A 89 -10.97 10.24 1.03
N GLN A 90 -11.94 10.04 1.93
CA GLN A 90 -12.22 10.98 3.00
C GLN A 90 -11.02 11.14 3.93
N ALA A 91 -10.32 10.04 4.22
CA ALA A 91 -9.13 10.05 5.06
C ALA A 91 -7.97 10.81 4.41
N ALA A 92 -7.72 10.58 3.11
CA ALA A 92 -6.70 11.29 2.35
C ALA A 92 -6.97 12.79 2.28
N GLU A 93 -8.22 13.20 2.07
CA GLU A 93 -8.61 14.61 2.05
C GLU A 93 -8.41 15.27 3.43
N ARG A 94 -8.70 14.54 4.53
CA ARG A 94 -8.43 15.03 5.88
C ARG A 94 -6.94 15.16 6.18
N LEU A 95 -6.12 14.20 5.74
CA LEU A 95 -4.67 14.32 5.89
C LEU A 95 -4.13 15.54 5.14
N LYS A 96 -4.62 15.80 3.93
CA LYS A 96 -4.24 16.97 3.16
C LYS A 96 -4.67 18.28 3.83
N SER A 97 -5.93 18.40 4.23
CA SER A 97 -6.52 19.65 4.74
C SER A 97 -6.16 19.95 6.20
N VAL A 98 -6.07 18.93 7.05
CA VAL A 98 -5.83 19.07 8.50
C VAL A 98 -4.36 18.90 8.83
N ALA A 99 -3.74 17.80 8.38
CA ALA A 99 -2.35 17.46 8.70
C ALA A 99 -1.33 18.04 7.71
N LYS A 100 -1.79 18.76 6.68
CA LYS A 100 -0.96 19.27 5.56
C LYS A 100 -0.11 18.16 4.91
N ASP A 101 -0.64 16.94 4.88
CA ASP A 101 0.05 15.73 4.47
C ASP A 101 -0.62 15.15 3.22
N ASP A 102 -0.21 15.62 2.04
CA ASP A 102 -0.79 15.16 0.76
C ASP A 102 -0.22 13.78 0.37
N ILE A 103 -1.10 12.77 0.38
CA ILE A 103 -0.79 11.39 0.02
C ILE A 103 -1.36 10.99 -1.36
N SER A 104 -1.66 11.95 -2.24
CA SER A 104 -2.31 11.69 -3.53
C SER A 104 -1.55 10.71 -4.42
N THR A 105 -0.21 10.73 -4.41
CA THR A 105 0.62 9.74 -5.12
C THR A 105 0.37 8.33 -4.59
N ALA A 106 0.49 8.13 -3.28
CA ALA A 106 0.24 6.84 -2.64
C ALA A 106 -1.22 6.38 -2.84
N ARG A 107 -2.19 7.29 -2.71
CA ARG A 107 -3.62 7.01 -2.97
C ARG A 107 -3.85 6.46 -4.37
N LYS A 108 -3.18 7.01 -5.40
CA LYS A 108 -3.25 6.50 -6.77
C LYS A 108 -2.71 5.07 -6.88
N ALA A 109 -1.62 4.75 -6.17
CA ALA A 109 -1.08 3.40 -6.11
C ALA A 109 -1.99 2.39 -5.39
N PHE A 110 -2.82 2.86 -4.44
CA PHE A 110 -3.77 2.00 -3.71
C PHE A 110 -5.04 1.68 -4.51
N GLU A 111 -5.38 2.48 -5.52
CA GLU A 111 -6.63 2.36 -6.28
C GLU A 111 -6.78 1.02 -7.03
N PRO A 112 -5.75 0.48 -7.73
CA PRO A 112 -5.85 -0.85 -8.33
C PRO A 112 -6.18 -1.94 -7.32
N VAL A 113 -5.50 -1.95 -6.17
CA VAL A 113 -5.75 -2.93 -5.09
C VAL A 113 -7.16 -2.77 -4.52
N ARG A 114 -7.66 -1.54 -4.36
CA ARG A 114 -9.04 -1.27 -3.95
C ARG A 114 -10.05 -1.88 -4.91
N ARG A 115 -9.86 -1.67 -6.21
CA ARG A 115 -10.73 -2.22 -7.26
C ARG A 115 -10.72 -3.74 -7.26
N ARG A 116 -9.53 -4.34 -7.12
CA ARG A 116 -9.36 -5.79 -7.00
C ARG A 116 -10.12 -6.34 -5.79
N ARG A 117 -9.92 -5.74 -4.61
CA ARG A 117 -10.64 -6.09 -3.38
C ARG A 117 -12.15 -6.00 -3.56
N ASN A 118 -12.65 -4.91 -4.14
CA ASN A 118 -14.09 -4.75 -4.41
C ASN A 118 -14.61 -5.83 -5.36
N ARG A 119 -13.86 -6.13 -6.42
CA ARG A 119 -14.24 -7.16 -7.38
C ARG A 119 -14.39 -8.53 -6.70
N VAL A 120 -13.39 -8.88 -5.89
CA VAL A 120 -13.29 -10.15 -5.19
C VAL A 120 -14.36 -10.33 -4.09
N ILE A 121 -14.75 -9.24 -3.42
CA ILE A 121 -15.78 -9.28 -2.36
C ILE A 121 -17.19 -9.33 -2.95
N HIS A 122 -17.47 -8.55 -3.99
CA HIS A 122 -18.84 -8.31 -4.45
C HIS A 122 -19.27 -9.19 -5.62
N PHE A 123 -18.34 -9.67 -6.43
CA PHE A 123 -18.66 -10.60 -7.51
C PHE A 123 -18.14 -11.97 -7.09
N HIS A 124 -18.96 -13.01 -7.28
CA HIS A 124 -18.44 -14.37 -7.34
C HIS A 124 -17.39 -14.35 -8.42
N ALA A 125 -16.11 -14.31 -8.03
CA ALA A 125 -15.03 -14.45 -8.96
C ALA A 125 -15.17 -15.86 -9.54
N ALA A 126 -15.82 -15.96 -10.69
CA ALA A 126 -15.56 -17.05 -11.60
C ALA A 126 -14.05 -17.01 -11.83
N GLU A 127 -13.36 -17.92 -11.14
CA GLU A 127 -11.98 -18.32 -11.38
C GLU A 127 -10.94 -17.19 -11.28
N MET A 128 -10.64 -16.76 -10.03
CA MET A 128 -9.31 -16.20 -9.79
C MET A 128 -8.27 -17.32 -10.05
N PRO A 129 -7.17 -17.05 -10.77
CA PRO A 129 -6.18 -18.06 -11.07
C PRO A 129 -5.64 -18.68 -9.77
N GLY A 130 -5.74 -20.01 -9.66
CA GLY A 130 -5.28 -20.78 -8.50
C GLY A 130 -6.37 -21.25 -7.52
N GLU A 131 -7.65 -20.91 -7.72
CA GLU A 131 -8.75 -21.53 -6.96
C GLU A 131 -9.32 -22.74 -7.71
N GLY A 132 -8.84 -23.94 -7.36
CA GLY A 132 -9.61 -25.16 -7.60
C GLY A 132 -10.95 -25.09 -6.84
N THR A 133 -12.00 -25.71 -7.37
CA THR A 133 -13.40 -25.68 -6.87
C THR A 133 -13.63 -26.36 -5.51
N GLY A 134 -12.59 -26.53 -4.68
CA GLY A 134 -12.62 -27.23 -3.41
C GLY A 134 -12.45 -26.29 -2.21
N HIS A 135 -13.17 -26.62 -1.13
CA HIS A 135 -12.98 -26.06 0.21
C HIS A 135 -11.49 -25.90 0.58
N PRO A 136 -11.08 -24.86 1.34
CA PRO A 136 -9.69 -24.66 1.72
C PRO A 136 -9.31 -25.72 2.76
N SER A 137 -8.86 -26.89 2.28
CA SER A 137 -8.12 -27.79 3.13
C SER A 137 -6.75 -27.16 3.38
N ARG A 138 -6.30 -27.23 4.62
CA ARG A 138 -4.99 -26.74 5.11
C ARG A 138 -3.78 -27.43 4.44
N ALA A 139 -4.02 -28.27 3.43
CA ALA A 139 -3.06 -29.16 2.81
C ALA A 139 -3.02 -28.89 1.30
N GLY A 140 -2.08 -28.02 0.90
CA GLY A 140 -1.68 -27.84 -0.48
C GLY A 140 -1.68 -26.37 -0.89
N ALA A 141 -0.58 -25.66 -0.61
CA ALA A 141 -0.24 -24.48 -1.38
C ALA A 141 -0.17 -24.91 -2.86
N GLN A 142 -1.20 -24.60 -3.64
CA GLN A 142 -1.16 -24.80 -5.08
C GLN A 142 -0.16 -23.76 -5.60
N LYS A 143 1.02 -24.20 -6.05
CA LYS A 143 1.99 -23.30 -6.68
C LYS A 143 1.26 -22.58 -7.81
N LEU A 144 1.01 -21.27 -7.65
CA LEU A 144 0.43 -20.53 -8.74
C LEU A 144 1.38 -20.56 -9.91
N ASP A 145 0.78 -20.66 -11.08
CA ASP A 145 1.48 -20.42 -12.31
C ASP A 145 1.98 -18.96 -12.30
N GLN A 146 3.27 -18.81 -11.99
CA GLN A 146 3.97 -17.53 -11.96
C GLN A 146 4.07 -16.91 -13.35
N THR A 147 3.65 -17.64 -14.39
CA THR A 147 3.59 -17.15 -15.76
C THR A 147 2.24 -16.52 -16.13
N SER A 148 1.17 -16.75 -15.37
CA SER A 148 -0.14 -16.14 -15.60
C SER A 148 -0.07 -14.62 -15.49
N ASP A 149 -0.48 -13.92 -16.55
CA ASP A 149 -0.44 -12.46 -16.60
C ASP A 149 -1.30 -11.82 -15.51
N GLU A 150 -2.45 -12.43 -15.16
CA GLU A 150 -3.30 -11.94 -14.08
C GLU A 150 -2.64 -12.07 -12.69
N VAL A 151 -1.95 -13.19 -12.43
CA VAL A 151 -1.21 -13.40 -11.18
C VAL A 151 -0.11 -12.36 -11.04
N VAL A 152 0.65 -12.15 -12.12
CA VAL A 152 1.71 -11.14 -12.18
C VAL A 152 1.14 -9.74 -11.96
N GLU A 153 0.00 -9.39 -12.56
CA GLU A 153 -0.67 -8.11 -12.34
C GLU A 153 -1.06 -7.89 -10.88
N ILE A 154 -1.67 -8.88 -10.23
CA ILE A 154 -2.07 -8.78 -8.81
C ILE A 154 -0.85 -8.58 -7.90
N VAL A 155 0.23 -9.31 -8.16
CA VAL A 155 1.49 -9.15 -7.41
C VAL A 155 2.06 -7.75 -7.63
N MET A 156 2.05 -7.25 -8.87
CA MET A 156 2.53 -5.90 -9.19
C MET A 156 1.71 -4.80 -8.52
N GLU A 157 0.38 -4.89 -8.57
CA GLU A 157 -0.52 -3.94 -7.90
C GLU A 157 -0.16 -3.80 -6.42
N GLN A 158 0.04 -4.94 -5.73
CA GLN A 158 0.44 -4.96 -4.32
C GLN A 158 1.87 -4.48 -4.10
N CYS A 159 2.83 -4.77 -4.98
CA CYS A 159 4.20 -4.28 -4.86
C CYS A 159 4.29 -2.75 -4.98
N VAL A 160 3.58 -2.17 -5.95
CA VAL A 160 3.55 -0.70 -6.13
C VAL A 160 2.85 -0.04 -4.94
N ALA A 161 1.72 -0.58 -4.50
CA ALA A 161 1.04 -0.09 -3.31
C ALA A 161 1.91 -0.23 -2.05
N TRP A 162 2.63 -1.34 -1.91
CA TRP A 162 3.53 -1.57 -0.78
C TRP A 162 4.68 -0.57 -0.78
N PHE A 163 5.32 -0.33 -1.92
CA PHE A 163 6.39 0.65 -2.01
C PHE A 163 5.95 2.03 -1.53
N GLU A 164 4.80 2.53 -2.01
CA GLU A 164 4.28 3.84 -1.61
C GLU A 164 3.90 3.86 -0.12
N LEU A 165 3.26 2.81 0.40
CA LEU A 165 2.94 2.70 1.82
C LEU A 165 4.22 2.62 2.69
N HIS A 166 5.20 1.83 2.28
CA HIS A 166 6.48 1.69 2.97
C HIS A 166 7.24 3.02 3.03
N MET A 167 7.24 3.80 1.94
CA MET A 167 7.80 5.15 1.93
C MET A 167 7.09 6.09 2.90
N LEU A 168 5.76 6.02 2.99
CA LEU A 168 5.02 6.75 4.02
C LEU A 168 5.47 6.31 5.42
N LEU A 169 5.47 5.01 5.72
CA LEU A 169 5.73 4.48 7.06
C LEU A 169 7.19 4.64 7.54
N THR A 170 8.16 4.60 6.64
CA THR A 170 9.60 4.61 6.99
C THR A 170 10.29 5.96 6.76
N ARG A 171 9.68 6.85 5.97
CA ARG A 171 10.23 8.20 5.72
C ARG A 171 9.35 9.26 6.34
N ARG A 172 8.14 9.47 5.79
CA ARG A 172 7.27 10.59 6.17
C ARG A 172 6.66 10.43 7.55
N TRP A 173 6.31 9.20 7.93
CA TRP A 173 5.63 8.86 9.18
C TRP A 173 6.51 8.08 10.15
N LYS A 174 7.82 8.04 9.90
CA LYS A 174 8.78 7.27 10.70
C LYS A 174 8.68 7.55 12.19
N GLY A 175 8.53 8.82 12.57
CA GLY A 175 8.41 9.22 13.98
C GLY A 175 7.17 8.66 14.66
N MET A 176 6.05 8.59 13.93
CA MET A 176 4.76 8.10 14.43
C MET A 176 4.73 6.57 14.50
N PHE A 177 5.32 5.89 13.52
CA PHE A 177 5.38 4.43 13.45
C PHE A 177 6.70 3.85 13.97
N ARG A 178 7.42 4.58 14.85
CA ARG A 178 8.75 4.19 15.33
C ARG A 178 8.75 2.79 15.95
N ASP A 179 7.74 2.50 16.77
CA ASP A 179 7.67 1.26 17.54
C ASP A 179 7.27 0.05 16.65
N TYR A 180 6.84 0.32 15.41
CA TYR A 180 6.50 -0.69 14.40
C TYR A 180 7.60 -0.89 13.35
N GLN A 181 8.68 -0.10 13.35
CA GLN A 181 9.70 -0.13 12.28
C GLN A 181 10.29 -1.53 12.09
N GLY A 182 10.63 -2.25 13.16
CA GLY A 182 11.15 -3.61 13.04
C GLY A 182 10.17 -4.59 12.38
N LYS A 183 8.85 -4.46 12.63
CA LYS A 183 7.83 -5.27 11.96
C LYS A 183 7.65 -4.87 10.50
N ILE A 184 7.70 -3.57 10.21
CA ILE A 184 7.61 -3.02 8.84
C ILE A 184 8.80 -3.49 8.00
N GLU A 185 10.02 -3.45 8.54
CA GLU A 185 11.23 -3.95 7.88
C GLU A 185 11.18 -5.46 7.65
N TRP A 186 10.68 -6.23 8.63
CA TRP A 186 10.43 -7.65 8.44
C TRP A 186 9.42 -7.91 7.31
N LEU A 187 8.31 -7.19 7.27
CA LEU A 187 7.32 -7.29 6.20
C LEU A 187 7.89 -6.90 4.84
N ASP A 188 8.74 -5.86 4.78
CA ASP A 188 9.43 -5.47 3.55
C ASP A 188 10.33 -6.61 3.04
N SER A 189 11.07 -7.26 3.93
CA SER A 189 11.91 -8.40 3.56
C SER A 189 11.08 -9.55 2.98
N ARG A 190 9.89 -9.81 3.52
CA ARG A 190 8.97 -10.84 3.03
C ARG A 190 8.30 -10.45 1.72
N MET A 191 7.99 -9.17 1.53
CA MET A 191 7.51 -8.66 0.24
C MET A 191 8.57 -8.83 -0.86
N ARG A 192 9.87 -8.86 -0.55
CA ARG A 192 10.91 -9.17 -1.55
C ARG A 192 10.93 -10.63 -1.98
N ASP A 193 10.36 -11.55 -1.19
CA ASP A 193 10.26 -12.96 -1.57
C ASP A 193 9.28 -13.18 -2.74
N VAL A 194 8.48 -12.16 -3.11
CA VAL A 194 7.62 -12.16 -4.30
C VAL A 194 8.39 -11.84 -5.59
N ARG A 195 9.67 -11.49 -5.51
CA ARG A 195 10.53 -11.13 -6.65
C ARG A 195 10.50 -12.12 -7.82
N PRO A 196 10.37 -13.45 -7.64
CA PRO A 196 10.26 -14.38 -8.77
C PRO A 196 9.12 -14.06 -9.75
N TYR A 197 7.96 -13.60 -9.27
CA TYR A 197 6.84 -13.19 -10.14
C TYR A 197 7.21 -11.98 -11.00
N LEU A 198 7.95 -11.02 -10.43
CA LEU A 198 8.39 -9.83 -11.13
C LEU A 198 9.56 -10.14 -12.09
N GLN A 199 10.43 -11.09 -11.72
CA GLN A 199 11.52 -11.58 -12.57
C GLN A 199 10.97 -12.21 -13.85
N ALA A 200 9.97 -13.09 -13.75
CA ALA A 200 9.36 -13.74 -14.91
C ALA A 200 8.77 -12.73 -15.91
N ARG A 201 8.27 -11.58 -15.42
CA ARG A 201 7.82 -10.48 -16.27
C ARG A 201 9.01 -9.71 -16.87
N PHE A 202 10.02 -9.41 -16.07
CA PHE A 202 11.23 -8.73 -16.54
C PHE A 202 11.93 -9.51 -17.65
N ASP A 203 12.05 -10.82 -17.50
CA ASP A 203 12.68 -11.71 -18.50
C ASP A 203 11.92 -11.66 -19.84
N ARG A 204 10.57 -11.64 -19.80
CA ARG A 204 9.73 -11.48 -21.01
C ARG A 204 9.88 -10.12 -21.69
N LEU A 205 10.23 -9.08 -20.94
CA LEU A 205 10.47 -7.73 -21.48
C LEU A 205 11.88 -7.56 -22.06
N GLY A 206 12.77 -8.56 -21.97
CA GLY A 206 14.18 -8.44 -22.34
C GLY A 206 14.42 -7.89 -23.74
N SER A 207 13.70 -8.38 -24.75
CA SER A 207 13.84 -7.91 -26.15
C SER A 207 13.30 -6.49 -26.35
N GLU A 208 12.21 -6.13 -25.68
CA GLU A 208 11.65 -4.77 -25.69
C GLU A 208 12.62 -3.77 -25.05
N LEU A 209 13.17 -4.11 -23.89
CA LEU A 209 14.16 -3.29 -23.18
C LEU A 209 15.43 -3.09 -24.01
N GLN A 210 15.95 -4.15 -24.63
CA GLN A 210 17.09 -4.07 -25.54
C GLN A 210 16.79 -3.15 -26.74
N SER A 211 15.58 -3.24 -27.31
CA SER A 211 15.16 -2.35 -28.40
C SER A 211 15.09 -0.88 -27.98
N LEU A 212 14.63 -0.58 -26.76
CA LEU A 212 14.57 0.79 -26.24
C LEU A 212 15.97 1.37 -26.03
N VAL A 213 16.88 0.60 -25.41
CA VAL A 213 18.28 1.01 -25.25
C VAL A 213 18.94 1.26 -26.61
N ALA A 214 18.72 0.38 -27.59
CA ALA A 214 19.23 0.56 -28.95
C ALA A 214 18.68 1.81 -29.65
N LYS A 215 17.49 2.29 -29.26
CA LYS A 215 16.89 3.55 -29.73
C LYS A 215 17.37 4.78 -28.95
N GLY A 216 18.33 4.63 -28.03
CA GLY A 216 18.88 5.72 -27.23
C GLY A 216 18.02 6.12 -26.03
N VAL A 217 17.04 5.30 -25.64
CA VAL A 217 16.23 5.55 -24.44
C VAL A 217 17.03 5.17 -23.19
N HIS A 218 17.11 6.09 -22.23
CA HIS A 218 17.76 5.81 -20.95
C HIS A 218 16.90 4.87 -20.10
N ILE A 219 17.47 3.72 -19.72
CA ILE A 219 16.84 2.74 -18.83
C ILE A 219 17.60 2.70 -17.50
N SER A 220 16.94 3.04 -16.41
CA SER A 220 17.49 3.00 -15.05
C SER A 220 16.88 1.90 -14.18
N GLU A 221 17.43 1.69 -12.99
CA GLU A 221 16.87 0.79 -11.98
C GLU A 221 15.62 1.39 -11.33
N CYS A 222 14.57 0.58 -11.21
CA CYS A 222 13.35 0.98 -10.54
C CYS A 222 13.50 0.92 -9.03
N SER A 223 13.25 2.03 -8.33
CA SER A 223 13.27 2.09 -6.86
C SER A 223 12.26 1.17 -6.17
N ALA A 224 11.21 0.74 -6.88
CA ALA A 224 10.15 -0.09 -6.30
C ALA A 224 10.39 -1.59 -6.48
N CYS A 225 10.73 -2.04 -7.69
CA CYS A 225 10.94 -3.47 -7.96
C CYS A 225 12.43 -3.87 -8.10
N GLY A 226 13.36 -2.92 -8.16
CA GLY A 226 14.79 -3.17 -8.27
C GLY A 226 15.27 -3.62 -9.66
N PHE A 227 14.39 -3.67 -10.67
CA PHE A 227 14.77 -4.06 -12.02
C PHE A 227 15.21 -2.86 -12.87
N ALA A 228 16.22 -3.06 -13.72
CA ALA A 228 16.66 -2.12 -14.75
C ALA A 228 15.62 -2.00 -15.87
N ALA A 229 14.50 -1.35 -15.55
CA ALA A 229 13.32 -1.28 -16.39
C ALA A 229 12.59 0.07 -16.30
N ASN A 230 13.18 1.08 -15.67
CA ASN A 230 12.64 2.43 -15.66
C ASN A 230 12.99 3.13 -16.97
N GLN A 231 11.97 3.41 -17.78
CA GLN A 231 12.11 4.30 -18.91
C GLN A 231 12.11 5.74 -18.42
N ASP A 232 13.24 6.41 -18.56
CA ASP A 232 13.39 7.80 -18.17
C ASP A 232 13.13 8.72 -19.37
N SER A 233 12.45 9.83 -19.10
CA SER A 233 12.11 10.83 -20.09
C SER A 233 12.17 12.22 -19.48
N ASP A 234 12.80 13.16 -20.16
CA ASP A 234 12.77 14.56 -19.76
C ASP A 234 11.40 15.14 -20.07
N VAL A 235 10.77 15.76 -19.07
CA VAL A 235 9.49 16.47 -19.25
C VAL A 235 9.77 17.94 -19.54
N PHE A 236 10.67 18.54 -18.75
CA PHE A 236 11.18 19.90 -18.87
C PHE A 236 12.59 19.95 -18.25
N PRO A 237 13.41 20.99 -18.49
CA PRO A 237 14.73 21.10 -17.88
C PRO A 237 14.68 20.92 -16.35
N GLY A 238 15.43 19.94 -15.85
CA GLY A 238 15.47 19.59 -14.42
C GLY A 238 14.31 18.72 -13.94
N MET A 239 13.30 18.39 -14.76
CA MET A 239 12.21 17.48 -14.39
C MET A 239 12.21 16.22 -15.27
N ALA A 240 12.46 15.07 -14.66
CA ALA A 240 12.40 13.78 -15.30
C ALA A 240 11.15 13.01 -14.88
N ARG A 241 10.57 12.24 -15.80
CA ARG A 241 9.54 11.24 -15.53
C ARG A 241 10.14 9.86 -15.79
N SER A 242 10.01 8.98 -14.82
CA SER A 242 10.43 7.58 -14.93
C SER A 242 9.19 6.69 -14.91
N ARG A 243 9.10 5.75 -15.86
CA ARG A 243 8.04 4.73 -15.87
C ARG A 243 8.64 3.34 -15.93
N CYS A 244 8.36 2.52 -14.92
CA CYS A 244 8.85 1.14 -14.88
C CYS A 244 8.04 0.24 -15.82
N LEU A 245 8.70 -0.48 -16.74
CA LEU A 245 8.02 -1.42 -17.63
C LEU A 245 7.62 -2.74 -16.93
N VAL A 246 8.31 -3.09 -15.83
CA VAL A 246 7.99 -4.25 -14.97
C VAL A 246 6.81 -3.93 -14.07
N CYS A 247 7.00 -3.10 -13.04
CA CYS A 247 5.97 -2.86 -12.02
C CYS A 247 4.96 -1.76 -12.39
N LYS A 248 5.14 -1.06 -13.52
CA LYS A 248 4.26 0.04 -13.99
C LYS A 248 4.19 1.26 -13.06
N ARG A 249 5.07 1.38 -12.06
CA ARG A 249 5.25 2.60 -11.29
C ARG A 249 5.58 3.78 -12.21
N ASP A 250 4.92 4.90 -11.98
CA ASP A 250 5.13 6.18 -12.67
C ASP A 250 5.56 7.20 -11.64
N ASP A 251 6.73 7.80 -11.83
CA ASP A 251 7.30 8.76 -10.90
C ASP A 251 7.82 9.98 -11.63
N ARG A 252 7.85 11.10 -10.91
CA ARG A 252 8.41 12.36 -11.39
C ARG A 252 9.45 12.81 -10.39
N SER A 253 10.67 13.00 -10.87
CA SER A 253 11.77 13.52 -10.06
C SER A 253 12.23 14.86 -10.60
N TYR A 254 12.74 15.69 -9.70
CA TYR A 254 13.39 16.94 -10.06
C TYR A 254 14.88 16.80 -9.77
N GLN A 255 15.72 16.98 -10.79
CA GLN A 255 17.17 17.02 -10.66
C GLN A 255 17.57 18.45 -10.29
N PHE A 256 18.05 18.62 -9.06
CA PHE A 256 18.70 19.85 -8.65
C PHE A 256 20.20 19.72 -8.92
N PRO A 257 20.81 20.56 -9.78
CA PRO A 257 22.26 20.65 -9.83
C PRO A 257 22.75 21.10 -8.45
N CYS A 258 23.65 20.31 -7.86
CA CYS A 258 24.31 20.68 -6.60
C CYS A 258 25.20 21.90 -6.87
N PRO A 259 25.10 23.00 -6.08
CA PRO A 259 25.94 24.18 -6.23
C PRO A 259 27.42 23.90 -5.89
#